data_AF-A0A351Z2D7-F1
#
_entry.id   AF-A0A351Z2D7-F1
#
_cell.length_a   1.000
_cell.length_b   1.000
_cell.length_c   1.000
_cell.angle_alpha   90.00
_cell.angle_beta   90.00
_cell.angle_gamma   90.00
#
_symmetry.space_group_name_H-M   'P 1'
#
loop_
_entity.id
_entity.type
_entity.pdbx_description
1 polymer ?
#
loop_
_entity_poly.entity_id
_entity_poly.type
_entity_poly.pdbx_seq_one_letter_code
_entity_poly.pdbx_strand_id
1 'polypeptide(L)'
;LGAIIALVHDCLILFTFIIWFQLEFTTTTLAAVLTIFGYSINATVVILDRVRENMKSMDAVKFNDILDRSLSDTLTRSVITTITTMFASLSLWIFTSGSISVFALVLTIGLISGCYSSIFISSGFISWARRKWDPKDPVHVRPRKTERPAFSATVSV
;
A
#
# COMPACT_ATOMS: atom_id res chain seq x y z
N LEU A 1 -8.72 8.16 -9.05
CA LEU A 1 -10.08 7.67 -8.76
C LEU A 1 -10.08 6.37 -7.94
N GLY A 2 -9.42 5.29 -8.40
CA GLY A 2 -9.35 4.02 -7.65
C GLY A 2 -8.83 4.14 -6.21
N ALA A 3 -7.79 4.94 -5.97
CA ALA A 3 -7.27 5.22 -4.62
C ALA A 3 -8.28 5.92 -3.69
N ILE A 4 -9.13 6.81 -4.23
CA ILE A 4 -10.15 7.53 -3.45
C ILE A 4 -11.28 6.57 -3.06
N ILE A 5 -11.65 5.66 -3.97
CA ILE A 5 -12.67 4.64 -3.73
C ILE A 5 -12.18 3.65 -2.65
N ALA A 6 -10.89 3.30 -2.65
CA ALA A 6 -10.26 2.49 -1.61
C ALA A 6 -10.38 3.12 -0.22
N LEU A 7 -10.02 4.41 -0.11
CA LEU A 7 -10.13 5.16 1.14
C LEU A 7 -11.57 5.27 1.65
N VAL A 8 -12.53 5.50 0.75
CA VAL A 8 -13.95 5.54 1.10
C VAL A 8 -14.44 4.18 1.61
N HIS A 9 -13.99 3.09 0.98
CA HIS A 9 -14.30 1.73 1.42
C HIS A 9 -13.73 1.42 2.80
N ASP A 10 -12.46 1.79 3.06
CA ASP A 10 -11.82 1.62 4.37
C ASP A 10 -12.58 2.40 5.47
N CYS A 11 -13.01 3.63 5.17
CA CYS A 11 -13.83 4.42 6.09
C CYS A 11 -15.18 3.76 6.35
N LEU A 12 -15.85 3.25 5.31
CA LEU A 12 -17.16 2.60 5.43
C LEU A 12 -17.09 1.34 6.29
N ILE A 13 -16.09 0.49 6.10
CA ILE A 13 -15.95 -0.73 6.93
C ILE A 13 -15.69 -0.34 8.39
N LEU A 14 -14.84 0.65 8.64
CA LEU A 14 -14.53 1.09 9.99
C LEU A 14 -15.78 1.59 10.73
N PHE A 15 -16.56 2.47 10.10
CA PHE A 15 -17.80 2.98 10.71
C PHE A 15 -18.84 1.88 10.87
N THR A 16 -18.98 0.98 9.90
CA THR A 16 -19.89 -0.18 9.98
C THR A 16 -19.54 -1.06 11.17
N PHE A 17 -18.25 -1.30 11.42
CA PHE A 17 -17.79 -2.10 12.53
C PHE A 17 -18.08 -1.46 13.90
N ILE A 18 -17.83 -0.15 14.04
CA ILE A 18 -18.11 0.60 15.27
C ILE A 18 -19.61 0.56 15.60
N ILE A 19 -20.47 0.72 14.59
CA ILE A 19 -21.93 0.68 14.74
C ILE A 19 -22.39 -0.74 15.09
N TRP A 20 -21.87 -1.77 14.42
CA TRP A 20 -22.26 -3.17 14.67
C TRP A 20 -21.91 -3.60 16.09
N PHE A 21 -20.68 -3.35 16.54
CA PHE A 21 -20.26 -3.72 17.90
C PHE A 21 -20.81 -2.80 18.99
N GLN A 22 -21.62 -1.80 18.64
CA GLN A 22 -22.18 -0.80 19.54
C GLN A 22 -21.13 -0.23 20.51
N LEU A 23 -19.93 0.03 19.99
CA LEU A 23 -18.85 0.56 20.80
C LEU A 23 -19.16 1.99 21.20
N GLU A 24 -18.89 2.33 22.46
CA GLU A 24 -19.06 3.69 22.95
C GLU A 24 -18.16 4.66 22.17
N PHE A 25 -18.76 5.74 21.69
CA PHE A 25 -18.06 6.78 20.94
C PHE A 25 -17.34 7.72 21.91
N THR A 26 -16.23 7.24 22.47
CA THR A 26 -15.38 8.00 23.40
C THR A 26 -14.22 8.68 22.67
N THR A 27 -13.53 9.60 23.35
CA THR A 27 -12.29 10.22 22.83
C THR A 27 -11.23 9.19 22.46
N THR A 28 -11.17 8.08 23.19
CA THR A 28 -10.28 6.95 22.94
C THR A 28 -10.65 6.22 21.65
N THR A 29 -11.93 5.98 21.39
CA THR A 29 -12.41 5.42 20.10
C THR A 29 -12.10 6.36 18.94
N LEU A 30 -12.27 7.67 19.13
CA LEU A 30 -11.97 8.70 18.14
C LEU A 30 -10.47 8.74 17.78
N ALA A 31 -9.59 8.56 18.77
CA ALA A 31 -8.16 8.40 18.55
C ALA A 31 -7.82 7.14 17.73
N ALA A 32 -8.52 6.02 17.97
CA ALA A 32 -8.33 4.79 17.20
C ALA A 32 -8.70 5.00 15.73
N VAL A 33 -9.84 5.64 15.47
CA VAL A 33 -10.32 5.98 14.13
C VAL A 33 -9.30 6.84 13.39
N LEU A 34 -8.80 7.91 14.03
CA LEU A 34 -7.81 8.80 13.42
C LEU A 34 -6.50 8.06 13.10
N THR A 35 -6.09 7.12 13.95
CA THR A 35 -4.90 6.30 13.74
C THR A 35 -5.05 5.41 12.51
N ILE A 36 -6.22 4.80 12.33
CA ILE A 36 -6.52 3.94 11.17
C ILE A 36 -6.54 4.78 9.88
N PHE A 37 -7.10 6.00 9.92
CA PHE A 37 -7.04 6.93 8.80
C PHE A 37 -5.61 7.28 8.40
N GLY A 38 -4.75 7.59 9.38
CA GLY A 38 -3.33 7.82 9.13
C GLY A 38 -2.65 6.63 8.46
N TYR A 39 -2.98 5.41 8.90
CA TYR A 39 -2.42 4.18 8.35
C TYR A 39 -2.86 3.91 6.91
N SER A 40 -4.16 4.09 6.61
CA SER A 40 -4.72 3.88 5.26
C SER A 40 -4.23 4.93 4.26
N ILE A 41 -4.13 6.20 4.67
CA ILE A 41 -3.57 7.27 3.83
C ILE A 41 -2.09 6.99 3.53
N ASN A 42 -1.31 6.58 4.53
CA ASN A 42 0.09 6.22 4.35
C ASN A 42 0.25 5.09 3.31
N ALA A 43 -0.54 4.02 3.41
CA ALA A 43 -0.51 2.93 2.45
C ALA A 43 -0.81 3.41 1.02
N THR A 44 -1.76 4.31 0.85
CA THR A 44 -2.14 4.86 -0.46
C THR A 44 -1.04 5.74 -1.06
N VAL A 45 -0.46 6.66 -0.27
CA VAL A 45 0.57 7.60 -0.75
C VAL A 45 1.83 6.86 -1.20
N VAL A 46 2.27 5.84 -0.46
CA VAL A 46 3.48 5.08 -0.83
C VAL A 46 3.30 4.37 -2.17
N ILE A 47 2.14 3.77 -2.44
CA ILE A 47 1.86 3.12 -3.74
C ILE A 47 1.90 4.15 -4.88
N LEU A 48 1.23 5.29 -4.68
CA LEU A 48 1.16 6.34 -5.70
C LEU A 48 2.54 6.95 -5.99
N ASP A 49 3.36 7.14 -4.95
CA ASP A 49 4.72 7.66 -5.09
C ASP A 49 5.62 6.65 -5.83
N ARG A 50 5.52 5.36 -5.48
CA ARG A 50 6.31 4.30 -6.14
C ARG A 50 5.96 4.13 -7.61
N VAL A 51 4.68 4.23 -7.97
CA VAL A 51 4.25 4.22 -9.38
C VAL A 51 4.83 5.42 -10.13
N ARG A 52 4.80 6.62 -9.54
CA ARG A 52 5.41 7.82 -10.14
C ARG A 52 6.93 7.70 -10.30
N GLU A 53 7.60 7.15 -9.29
CA GLU A 53 9.05 6.93 -9.29
C GLU A 53 9.45 5.94 -10.39
N ASN A 54 8.79 4.79 -10.46
CA ASN A 54 9.10 3.77 -11.47
C ASN A 54 8.72 4.22 -12.88
N MET A 55 7.67 5.03 -13.06
CA MET A 55 7.37 5.68 -14.34
C MET A 55 8.46 6.67 -14.79
N LYS A 56 9.18 7.31 -13.86
CA LYS A 56 10.29 8.23 -14.18
C LYS A 56 11.64 7.54 -14.38
N SER A 57 11.85 6.37 -13.76
CA SER A 57 13.13 5.66 -13.73
C SER A 57 13.24 4.53 -14.77
N MET A 58 12.10 3.92 -15.14
CA MET A 58 12.05 2.79 -16.07
C MET A 58 11.72 3.26 -17.50
N ASP A 59 12.68 3.89 -18.17
CA ASP A 59 12.56 4.41 -19.54
C ASP A 59 12.40 3.34 -20.65
N ALA A 60 12.21 2.04 -20.32
CA ALA A 60 12.33 0.95 -21.29
C ALA A 60 11.44 -0.29 -21.09
N VAL A 61 10.40 -0.24 -20.24
CA VAL A 61 9.57 -1.44 -19.95
C VAL A 61 8.08 -1.14 -20.17
N LYS A 62 7.28 -2.14 -20.58
CA LYS A 62 5.83 -1.99 -20.76
C LYS A 62 5.23 -1.43 -19.46
N PHE A 63 4.28 -0.51 -19.57
CA PHE A 63 3.63 0.09 -18.40
C PHE A 63 3.09 -0.96 -17.41
N ASN A 64 2.63 -2.12 -17.91
CA ASN A 64 2.21 -3.25 -17.10
C ASN A 64 3.33 -3.81 -16.20
N ASP A 65 4.55 -3.91 -16.71
CA ASP A 65 5.69 -4.44 -15.96
C ASP A 65 6.19 -3.42 -14.92
N ILE A 66 6.11 -2.12 -15.25
CA ILE A 66 6.37 -1.03 -14.31
C ILE A 66 5.37 -1.08 -13.16
N LEU A 67 4.08 -1.25 -13.46
CA LEU A 67 3.03 -1.35 -12.46
C LEU A 67 3.18 -2.60 -11.59
N ASP A 68 3.38 -3.77 -12.19
CA ASP A 68 3.52 -5.03 -11.46
C ASP A 68 4.72 -5.01 -10.50
N ARG A 69 5.84 -4.42 -10.96
CA ARG A 69 7.03 -4.22 -10.13
C ARG A 69 6.79 -3.22 -9.00
N SER A 70 6.20 -2.06 -9.31
CA SER A 70 5.88 -1.03 -8.32
C SER A 70 4.97 -1.55 -7.22
N LEU A 71 4.00 -2.36 -7.63
CA LEU A 71 2.98 -2.87 -6.76
C LEU A 71 3.51 -3.99 -5.87
N SER A 72 4.28 -4.92 -6.43
CA SER A 72 4.95 -5.97 -5.64
C SER A 72 5.89 -5.38 -4.58
N ASP A 73 6.74 -4.42 -4.97
CA ASP A 73 7.65 -3.72 -4.06
C ASP A 73 6.89 -3.03 -2.91
N THR A 74 5.78 -2.34 -3.24
CA THR A 74 5.03 -1.57 -2.25
C THR A 74 4.16 -2.45 -1.37
N LEU A 75 3.60 -3.52 -1.93
CA LEU A 75 2.83 -4.49 -1.17
C LEU A 75 3.70 -5.20 -0.14
N THR A 76 4.90 -5.66 -0.51
CA THR A 76 5.79 -6.31 0.45
C THR A 76 6.08 -5.37 1.63
N ARG A 77 6.43 -4.11 1.36
CA ARG A 77 6.67 -3.12 2.42
C ARG A 77 5.43 -2.88 3.27
N SER A 78 4.28 -2.61 2.65
CA SER A 78 3.05 -2.26 3.37
C SER A 78 2.52 -3.43 4.19
N VAL A 79 2.60 -4.65 3.67
CA VAL A 79 2.19 -5.87 4.38
C VAL A 79 3.09 -6.11 5.60
N ILE A 80 4.40 -5.99 5.45
CA ILE A 80 5.34 -6.13 6.58
C ILE A 80 5.02 -5.12 7.68
N THR A 81 4.87 -3.84 7.32
CA THR A 81 4.54 -2.81 8.33
C THR A 81 3.19 -3.09 9.00
N THR A 82 2.18 -3.49 8.22
CA THR A 82 0.82 -3.74 8.73
C THR A 82 0.82 -4.91 9.70
N ILE A 83 1.49 -6.01 9.35
CA ILE A 83 1.61 -7.20 10.21
C ILE A 83 2.34 -6.84 11.50
N THR A 84 3.46 -6.11 11.44
CA THR A 84 4.19 -5.69 12.65
C THR A 84 3.32 -4.80 13.55
N THR A 85 2.59 -3.84 12.98
CA THR A 85 1.66 -2.99 13.74
C THR A 85 0.51 -3.81 14.34
N MET A 86 -0.02 -4.79 13.61
CA MET A 86 -1.08 -5.68 14.07
C MET A 86 -0.61 -6.57 15.23
N PHE A 87 0.63 -7.06 15.20
CA PHE A 87 1.22 -7.79 16.33
C PHE A 87 1.34 -6.89 17.57
N ALA A 88 1.79 -5.65 17.40
CA ALA A 88 1.88 -4.69 18.48
C ALA A 88 0.49 -4.35 19.06
N SER A 89 -0.52 -4.13 18.21
CA SER A 89 -1.88 -3.81 18.66
C SER A 89 -2.56 -5.00 19.34
N LEU A 90 -2.32 -6.22 18.86
CA LEU A 90 -2.85 -7.44 19.45
C LEU A 90 -2.27 -7.66 20.85
N SER A 91 -0.95 -7.46 21.01
CA SER A 91 -0.32 -7.47 22.32
C SER A 91 -0.96 -6.42 23.24
N LEU A 92 -1.14 -5.19 22.74
CA LEU A 92 -1.76 -4.12 23.52
C LEU A 92 -3.19 -4.44 23.94
N TRP A 93 -3.96 -5.15 23.10
CA TRP A 93 -5.30 -5.60 23.42
C TRP A 93 -5.32 -6.67 24.53
N ILE A 94 -4.41 -7.66 24.48
CA ILE A 94 -4.35 -8.76 25.46
C ILE A 94 -3.82 -8.29 26.82
N PHE A 95 -2.81 -7.42 26.83
CA PHE A 95 -2.13 -6.99 28.05
C PHE A 95 -2.77 -5.77 28.73
N THR A 96 -3.71 -5.08 28.09
CA THR A 96 -4.34 -3.86 28.63
C THR A 96 -5.81 -4.06 28.96
N SER A 97 -6.34 -3.25 29.87
CA SER A 97 -7.77 -3.20 30.22
C SER A 97 -8.30 -1.76 30.20
N GLY A 98 -9.62 -1.59 30.26
CA GLY A 98 -10.28 -0.27 30.23
C GLY A 98 -10.35 0.35 28.83
N SER A 99 -10.31 1.67 28.72
CA SER A 99 -10.51 2.38 27.44
C SER A 99 -9.42 2.05 26.39
N ILE A 100 -8.20 1.74 26.85
CA ILE A 100 -7.07 1.44 25.96
C ILE A 100 -7.22 0.06 25.29
N SER A 101 -7.88 -0.91 25.94
CA SER A 101 -8.16 -2.20 25.29
C SER A 101 -9.21 -2.06 24.19
N VAL A 102 -10.20 -1.17 24.38
CA VAL A 102 -11.18 -0.82 23.33
C VAL A 102 -10.50 -0.14 22.16
N PHE A 103 -9.57 0.78 22.41
CA PHE A 103 -8.72 1.37 21.37
C PHE A 103 -7.96 0.31 20.58
N ALA A 104 -7.30 -0.62 21.28
CA ALA A 104 -6.51 -1.67 20.66
C ALA A 104 -7.37 -2.63 19.83
N LEU A 105 -8.57 -2.95 20.30
CA LEU A 105 -9.54 -3.78 19.58
C LEU A 105 -9.95 -3.09 18.28
N VAL A 106 -10.42 -1.85 18.34
CA VAL A 106 -10.84 -1.07 17.16
C VAL A 106 -9.70 -0.94 16.15
N LEU A 107 -8.49 -0.67 16.65
CA LEU A 107 -7.29 -0.56 15.83
C LEU A 107 -6.95 -1.89 15.14
N THR A 108 -6.98 -3.01 15.87
CA THR A 108 -6.69 -4.35 15.32
C THR A 108 -7.67 -4.73 14.21
N ILE A 109 -8.98 -4.55 14.42
CA ILE A 109 -9.97 -4.82 13.37
C ILE A 109 -9.79 -3.88 12.18
N GLY A 110 -9.55 -2.60 12.42
CA GLY A 110 -9.30 -1.62 11.37
C GLY A 110 -8.11 -1.99 10.49
N LEU A 111 -7.01 -2.45 11.11
CA LEU A 111 -5.82 -2.94 10.39
C LEU A 111 -6.09 -4.21 9.59
N ILE A 112 -6.88 -5.16 10.11
CA ILE A 112 -7.25 -6.38 9.39
C ILE A 112 -8.08 -6.04 8.15
N SER A 113 -9.10 -5.19 8.32
CA SER A 113 -9.93 -4.74 7.20
C SER A 113 -9.13 -3.94 6.17
N GLY A 114 -8.24 -3.04 6.61
CA GLY A 114 -7.39 -2.25 5.73
C GLY A 114 -6.37 -3.10 4.97
N CYS A 115 -5.80 -4.13 5.62
CA CYS A 115 -4.91 -5.09 4.98
C CYS A 115 -5.63 -5.86 3.86
N TYR A 116 -6.84 -6.36 4.16
CA TYR A 116 -7.67 -7.06 3.18
C TYR A 116 -8.04 -6.16 2.00
N SER A 117 -8.47 -4.93 2.30
CA SER A 117 -8.83 -3.92 1.29
C SER A 117 -7.63 -3.59 0.38
N SER A 118 -6.45 -3.38 0.95
CA SER A 118 -5.23 -3.07 0.19
C SER A 118 -4.83 -4.21 -0.78
N ILE A 119 -4.93 -5.47 -0.35
CA ILE A 119 -4.67 -6.64 -1.20
C ILE A 119 -5.70 -6.74 -2.35
N PHE A 120 -6.98 -6.50 -2.05
CA PHE A 120 -8.04 -6.48 -3.05
C PHE A 120 -7.91 -5.32 -4.03
N ILE A 121 -7.54 -4.12 -3.57
CA ILE A 121 -7.27 -2.97 -4.44
C ILE A 121 -6.07 -3.23 -5.34
N SER A 122 -5.02 -3.84 -4.79
CA SER A 122 -3.82 -4.19 -5.53
C SER A 122 -4.13 -5.14 -6.70
N SER A 123 -4.84 -6.24 -6.42
CA SER A 123 -5.29 -7.18 -7.46
C SER A 123 -6.30 -6.56 -8.44
N GLY A 124 -7.22 -5.73 -7.95
CA GLY A 124 -8.18 -4.99 -8.77
C GLY A 124 -7.51 -3.99 -9.72
N PHE A 125 -6.45 -3.33 -9.27
CA PHE A 125 -5.68 -2.39 -10.08
C PHE A 125 -4.91 -3.10 -11.21
N ILE A 126 -4.30 -4.26 -10.94
CA ILE A 126 -3.65 -5.11 -11.96
C ILE A 126 -4.68 -5.54 -13.02
N SER A 127 -5.87 -5.99 -12.59
CA SER A 127 -6.93 -6.45 -13.48
C SER A 127 -7.50 -5.32 -14.35
N TRP A 128 -7.70 -4.13 -13.76
CA TRP A 128 -8.17 -2.94 -14.47
C TRP A 128 -7.13 -2.39 -15.46
N ALA A 129 -5.86 -2.32 -15.06
CA ALA A 129 -4.76 -1.90 -15.92
C ALA A 129 -4.59 -2.84 -17.12
N ARG A 130 -4.72 -4.16 -16.90
CA ARG A 130 -4.70 -5.19 -17.96
C ARG A 130 -5.84 -5.01 -18.98
N ARG A 131 -7.03 -4.57 -18.55
CA ARG A 131 -8.20 -4.39 -19.44
C ARG A 131 -8.16 -3.13 -20.30
N LYS A 132 -7.46 -2.07 -19.86
CA LYS A 132 -7.42 -0.78 -20.57
C LYS A 132 -6.21 -0.57 -21.48
N TRP A 133 -5.20 -1.43 -21.42
CA TRP A 133 -4.00 -1.29 -22.26
C TRP A 133 -4.03 -2.28 -23.44
N ASP A 134 -4.59 -1.81 -24.56
CA ASP A 134 -4.45 -2.42 -25.89
C ASP A 134 -2.97 -2.28 -26.34
N PRO A 135 -2.27 -3.35 -26.78
CA PRO A 135 -0.83 -3.33 -27.03
C PRO A 135 -0.48 -2.66 -28.36
N LYS A 136 -0.79 -1.37 -28.55
CA LYS A 136 -0.59 -0.68 -29.84
C LYS A 136 0.28 0.55 -29.92
N ASP A 137 0.86 1.04 -28.83
CA ASP A 137 1.87 2.10 -28.93
C ASP A 137 3.21 1.65 -28.37
N PRO A 138 4.22 1.38 -29.23
CA PRO A 138 5.59 1.23 -28.77
C PRO A 138 6.05 2.57 -28.21
N VAL A 139 6.37 2.58 -26.92
CA VAL A 139 6.98 3.73 -26.24
C VAL A 139 8.22 4.16 -27.03
N HIS A 140 8.26 5.41 -27.49
CA HIS A 140 9.37 5.93 -28.28
C HIS A 140 10.65 5.95 -27.46
N VAL A 141 11.55 5.05 -27.84
CA VAL A 141 12.85 4.77 -27.23
C VAL A 141 13.81 5.94 -27.44
N ARG A 142 14.39 6.50 -26.37
CA ARG A 142 15.70 7.16 -26.47
C ARG A 142 16.75 6.19 -25.93
N PRO A 143 17.81 5.87 -26.69
CA PRO A 143 18.78 4.87 -26.27
C PRO A 143 19.49 5.33 -24.98
N ARG A 144 19.44 4.49 -23.94
CA ARG A 144 20.22 4.67 -22.72
C ARG A 144 21.70 4.58 -23.08
N LYS A 145 22.44 5.67 -22.87
CA LYS A 145 23.90 5.70 -23.05
C LYS A 145 24.50 4.77 -21.99
N THR A 146 24.89 3.57 -22.39
CA THR A 146 25.68 2.65 -21.59
C THR A 146 27.06 3.28 -21.38
N GLU A 147 27.30 3.86 -20.21
CA GLU A 147 28.66 4.13 -19.77
C GLU A 147 29.34 2.78 -19.55
N ARG A 148 30.19 2.40 -20.50
CA ARG A 148 31.06 1.22 -20.38
C ARG A 148 32.11 1.52 -19.29
N PRO A 149 32.30 0.67 -18.27
CA PRO A 149 33.50 0.77 -17.45
C PRO A 149 34.71 0.41 -18.32
N ALA A 150 35.60 1.38 -18.52
CA ALA A 150 36.87 1.21 -19.20
C ALA A 150 37.83 0.41 -18.30
N PHE A 151 37.80 -0.92 -18.39
CA PHE A 151 38.84 -1.76 -17.80
C PHE A 151 39.03 -3.06 -18.59
N SER A 152 39.68 -2.95 -19.75
CA SER A 152 40.29 -4.11 -20.43
C SER A 152 41.44 -3.65 -21.33
N ALA A 153 42.53 -3.16 -20.73
CA ALA A 153 43.76 -2.86 -21.47
C ALA A 153 44.99 -2.94 -20.57
N THR A 154 45.31 -4.10 -19.99
CA THR A 154 46.68 -4.40 -19.55
C THR A 154 46.95 -5.90 -19.40
N VAL A 155 46.95 -6.66 -20.52
CA VAL A 155 47.80 -7.86 -20.66
C VAL A 155 48.21 -7.97 -22.12
N SER A 156 49.31 -7.31 -22.47
CA SER A 156 50.15 -7.60 -23.64
C SER A 156 51.39 -6.74 -23.50
N VAL A 157 52.39 -7.25 -22.77
CA VAL A 157 53.82 -7.39 -23.13
C VAL A 157 54.45 -8.24 -22.03
#